data_AF-A0A7J6QA11-F1
#
_entry.id   AF-A0A7J6QA11-F1
#
_cell.length_a   1.000
_cell.length_b   1.000
_cell.length_c   1.000
_cell.angle_alpha   90.00
_cell.angle_beta   90.00
_cell.angle_gamma   90.00
#
_symmetry.space_group_name_H-M   'P 1'
#
loop_
_entity.id
_entity.type
_entity.pdbx_description
1 polymer ?
#
loop_
_entity_poly.entity_id
_entity_poly.type
_entity_poly.pdbx_seq_one_letter_code
_entity_poly.pdbx_strand_id
1 'polypeptide(L)'
;MVRGSFPKLTAAQIVEVLKEDFAVIVPPKLKASILALQPEDLSACPAEVLRVTFDALLVGALDLTEEQLNVPAEFLGQRAAHESTTPSMLMSRQVKWTYVYLLRAAEHIRSVCPPVAISSVVSPYEDTKRTRMLVSALINYIRYKYIVLTQPKISSIEQMRADEEDMLIETQEKVERSRRALLDVEATRERLKPALTKVKHDRKVLDEELRTLGQTKEALTTSIEEHER
;
A
#
# COMPACT_ATOMS: atom_id res chain seq x y z
N MET A 1 35.88 -21.11 -0.32
CA MET A 1 34.67 -20.27 -0.44
C MET A 1 34.98 -19.10 -1.37
N VAL A 2 34.35 -19.05 -2.54
CA VAL A 2 34.47 -17.90 -3.45
C VAL A 2 33.75 -16.74 -2.78
N ARG A 3 34.47 -15.67 -2.41
CA ARG A 3 33.83 -14.42 -1.97
C ARG A 3 32.94 -13.96 -3.11
N GLY A 4 31.62 -13.88 -2.89
CA GLY A 4 30.69 -13.40 -3.90
C GLY A 4 31.13 -12.02 -4.38
N SER A 5 31.29 -11.85 -5.69
CA SER A 5 31.65 -10.56 -6.27
C SER A 5 30.37 -9.80 -6.64
N PHE A 6 30.20 -8.60 -6.12
CA PHE A 6 29.20 -7.65 -6.62
C PHE A 6 29.83 -6.66 -7.60
N PRO A 7 29.04 -6.04 -8.50
CA PRO A 7 29.52 -4.99 -9.38
C PRO A 7 30.04 -3.81 -8.56
N LYS A 8 31.31 -3.44 -8.78
CA LYS A 8 31.92 -2.26 -8.16
C LYS A 8 31.57 -1.05 -9.01
N LEU A 9 30.84 -0.12 -8.43
CA LEU A 9 30.38 1.07 -9.13
C LEU A 9 31.49 2.13 -9.16
N THR A 10 31.58 2.84 -10.28
CA THR A 10 32.40 4.06 -10.39
C THR A 10 31.76 5.19 -9.58
N ALA A 11 32.51 6.27 -9.32
CA ALA A 11 31.97 7.44 -8.62
C ALA A 11 30.75 8.02 -9.37
N ALA A 12 30.82 8.12 -10.70
CA ALA A 12 29.72 8.58 -11.54
C ALA A 12 28.48 7.69 -11.40
N GLN A 13 28.67 6.37 -11.48
CA GLN A 13 27.57 5.41 -11.29
C GLN A 13 26.96 5.52 -9.89
N ILE A 14 27.77 5.69 -8.84
CA ILE A 14 27.24 5.86 -7.48
C ILE A 14 26.37 7.12 -7.40
N VAL A 15 26.80 8.25 -7.97
CA VAL A 15 26.01 9.49 -7.98
C VAL A 15 24.71 9.31 -8.75
N GLU A 16 24.76 8.71 -9.93
CA GLU A 16 23.60 8.42 -10.77
C GLU A 16 22.57 7.59 -9.99
N VAL A 17 23.01 6.49 -9.38
CA VAL A 17 22.13 5.65 -8.54
C VAL A 17 21.54 6.42 -7.37
N LEU A 18 22.34 7.24 -6.68
CA LEU A 18 21.84 8.01 -5.54
C LEU A 18 20.76 9.03 -5.98
N LYS A 19 20.94 9.66 -7.14
CA LYS A 19 20.00 10.66 -7.65
C LYS A 19 18.72 10.05 -8.23
N GLU A 20 18.82 8.92 -8.91
CA GLU A 20 17.68 8.30 -9.58
C GLU A 20 16.91 7.37 -8.65
N ASP A 21 17.59 6.42 -8.01
CA ASP A 21 16.95 5.39 -7.22
C ASP A 21 16.71 5.84 -5.76
N PHE A 22 17.67 6.53 -5.16
CA PHE A 22 17.62 6.84 -3.73
C PHE A 22 16.87 8.14 -3.41
N ALA A 23 16.82 9.10 -4.33
CA ALA A 23 16.12 10.38 -4.12
C ALA A 23 14.60 10.23 -3.90
N VAL A 24 14.03 9.05 -4.18
CA VAL A 24 12.61 8.72 -3.97
C VAL A 24 12.35 8.18 -2.56
N ILE A 25 13.33 7.49 -1.97
CA ILE A 25 13.22 6.83 -0.66
C ILE A 25 13.79 7.65 0.50
N VAL A 26 14.69 8.60 0.21
CA VAL A 26 15.32 9.44 1.24
C VAL A 26 14.44 10.61 1.69
N PRO A 27 14.54 11.04 2.97
CA PRO A 27 13.83 12.20 3.48
C PRO A 27 14.11 13.50 2.70
N PRO A 28 13.17 14.48 2.69
CA PRO A 28 13.29 15.70 1.90
C PRO A 28 14.57 16.51 2.18
N LYS A 29 15.05 16.56 3.42
CA LYS A 29 16.27 17.30 3.77
C LYS A 29 17.53 16.68 3.18
N LEU A 30 17.58 15.35 3.10
CA LEU A 30 18.69 14.61 2.49
C LEU A 30 18.61 14.64 0.96
N LYS A 31 17.40 14.68 0.41
CA LYS A 31 17.16 14.70 -1.04
C LYS A 31 17.88 15.87 -1.73
N ALA A 32 17.80 17.09 -1.17
CA ALA A 32 18.48 18.24 -1.73
C ALA A 32 20.00 18.06 -1.79
N SER A 33 20.60 17.52 -0.72
CA SER A 33 22.04 17.25 -0.66
C SER A 33 22.46 16.16 -1.65
N ILE A 34 21.65 15.12 -1.83
CA ILE A 34 21.91 14.04 -2.80
C ILE A 34 21.85 14.56 -4.24
N LEU A 35 20.84 15.37 -4.57
CA LEU A 35 20.69 15.94 -5.92
C LEU A 35 21.85 16.89 -6.29
N ALA A 36 22.47 17.52 -5.30
CA ALA A 36 23.62 18.40 -5.48
C ALA A 36 24.95 17.64 -5.72
N LEU A 37 25.05 16.35 -5.34
CA LEU A 37 26.28 15.56 -5.46
C LEU A 37 26.81 15.52 -6.90
N GLN A 38 28.11 15.73 -7.07
CA GLN A 38 28.81 15.53 -8.32
C GLN A 38 29.75 14.31 -8.25
N PRO A 39 30.02 13.61 -9.37
CA PRO A 39 30.95 12.49 -9.39
C PRO A 39 32.33 12.82 -8.82
N GLU A 40 32.79 14.05 -9.03
CA GLU A 40 34.07 14.58 -8.57
C GLU A 40 34.12 14.62 -7.04
N ASP A 41 32.99 14.88 -6.38
CA ASP A 41 32.89 14.93 -4.91
C ASP A 41 33.14 13.55 -4.30
N LEU A 42 32.70 12.47 -4.96
CA LEU A 42 33.00 11.10 -4.51
C LEU A 42 34.40 10.64 -4.89
N SER A 43 35.03 11.27 -5.90
CA SER A 43 36.43 11.00 -6.24
C SER A 43 37.40 11.64 -5.22
N ALA A 44 37.06 12.83 -4.73
CA ALA A 44 37.78 13.55 -3.69
C ALA A 44 37.41 13.09 -2.27
N CYS A 45 36.26 12.42 -2.07
CA CYS A 45 35.81 11.87 -0.79
C CYS A 45 35.81 12.86 0.42
N PRO A 46 35.23 14.07 0.34
CA PRO A 46 35.02 14.90 1.54
C PRO A 46 34.22 14.14 2.59
N ALA A 47 34.61 14.27 3.86
CA ALA A 47 33.93 13.61 4.98
C ALA A 47 32.44 13.97 5.04
N GLU A 48 32.08 15.21 4.72
CA GLU A 48 30.69 15.70 4.69
C GLU A 48 29.89 15.05 3.56
N VAL A 49 30.45 14.99 2.35
CA VAL A 49 29.84 14.36 1.16
C VAL A 49 29.62 12.87 1.39
N LEU A 50 30.62 12.19 1.96
CA LEU A 50 30.51 10.77 2.27
C LEU A 50 29.52 10.50 3.38
N ARG A 51 29.38 11.42 4.33
CA ARG A 51 28.36 11.31 5.35
C ARG A 51 26.96 11.42 4.75
N VAL A 52 26.69 12.40 3.88
CA VAL A 52 25.42 12.49 3.15
C VAL A 52 25.15 11.21 2.38
N THR A 53 26.18 10.65 1.75
CA THR A 53 26.11 9.39 1.02
C THR A 53 25.75 8.23 1.94
N PHE A 54 26.41 8.10 3.10
CA PHE A 54 26.10 7.04 4.06
C PHE A 54 24.71 7.19 4.67
N ASP A 55 24.31 8.41 5.05
CA ASP A 55 22.98 8.65 5.61
C ASP A 55 21.89 8.23 4.61
N ALA A 56 22.05 8.55 3.33
CA ALA A 56 21.15 8.09 2.26
C ALA A 56 21.09 6.55 2.14
N LEU A 57 22.25 5.89 2.17
CA LEU A 57 22.33 4.43 2.08
C LEU A 57 21.77 3.74 3.33
N LEU A 58 21.95 4.32 4.51
CA LEU A 58 21.43 3.78 5.76
C LEU A 58 19.91 3.85 5.83
N VAL A 59 19.30 4.92 5.30
CA VAL A 59 17.84 4.98 5.11
C VAL A 59 17.38 3.79 4.26
N GLY A 60 17.97 3.56 3.10
CA GLY A 60 17.56 2.45 2.24
C GLY A 60 17.88 1.06 2.82
N ALA A 61 19.01 0.91 3.50
CA ALA A 61 19.45 -0.38 4.03
C ALA A 61 18.63 -0.83 5.25
N LEU A 62 18.36 0.10 6.17
CA LEU A 62 17.78 -0.18 7.48
C LEU A 62 16.37 0.40 7.69
N ASP A 63 15.80 1.03 6.66
CA ASP A 63 14.50 1.73 6.72
C ASP A 63 14.45 2.82 7.82
N LEU A 64 15.56 3.53 8.00
CA LEU A 64 15.65 4.58 9.03
C LEU A 64 14.86 5.82 8.62
N THR A 65 14.19 6.43 9.61
CA THR A 65 13.61 7.77 9.47
C THR A 65 14.66 8.86 9.68
N GLU A 66 14.36 10.09 9.26
CA GLU A 66 15.26 11.23 9.43
C GLU A 66 15.65 11.47 10.91
N GLU A 67 14.71 11.26 11.82
CA GLU A 67 14.95 11.41 13.27
C GLU A 67 15.91 10.34 13.81
N GLN A 68 15.84 9.12 13.26
CA GLN A 68 16.69 8.00 13.67
C GLN A 68 18.12 8.13 13.18
N LEU A 69 18.38 8.91 12.13
CA LEU A 69 19.72 9.23 11.67
C LEU A 69 20.46 10.16 12.64
N ASN A 70 19.73 10.99 13.38
CA ASN A 70 20.34 11.87 14.37
C ASN A 70 20.72 11.08 15.63
N VAL A 71 21.73 11.57 16.36
CA VAL A 71 22.05 11.03 17.69
C VAL A 71 20.81 11.19 18.58
N PRO A 72 20.29 10.11 19.20
CA PRO A 72 19.12 10.23 20.07
C PRO A 72 19.40 11.17 21.24
N ALA A 73 18.38 11.92 21.66
CA ALA A 73 18.49 12.94 22.72
C ALA A 73 19.08 12.39 24.03
N GLU A 74 18.81 11.13 24.33
CA GLU A 74 19.34 10.41 25.50
C GLU A 74 20.87 10.26 25.47
N PHE A 75 21.46 10.05 24.29
CA PHE A 75 22.91 9.93 24.09
C PHE A 75 23.61 11.27 23.90
N LEU A 76 22.83 12.32 23.61
CA LEU A 76 23.30 13.69 23.66
C LEU A 76 23.53 14.15 25.11
N GLY A 77 22.90 13.49 26.08
CA GLY A 77 22.99 13.77 27.51
C GLY A 77 22.48 15.17 27.88
N GLN A 78 22.31 15.46 29.18
CA GLN A 78 21.97 16.81 29.68
C GLN A 78 22.96 17.90 29.20
N ARG A 79 24.13 17.52 28.66
CA ARG A 79 25.13 18.44 28.11
C ARG A 79 24.78 19.05 26.76
N ALA A 80 23.99 18.41 25.90
CA ALA A 80 23.59 19.04 24.62
C ALA A 80 22.65 20.24 24.79
N ALA A 81 21.99 20.34 25.96
CA ALA A 81 21.21 21.50 26.38
C ALA A 81 22.07 22.62 26.99
N HIS A 82 23.37 22.41 27.19
CA HIS A 82 24.30 23.46 27.61
C HIS A 82 24.88 24.16 26.39
N GLU A 83 24.88 25.51 26.43
CA GLU A 83 25.49 26.44 25.47
C GLU A 83 26.98 26.16 25.16
N SER A 84 27.62 25.25 25.89
CA SER A 84 29.03 24.86 25.73
C SER A 84 29.26 23.64 24.82
N THR A 85 28.21 23.05 24.24
CA THR A 85 28.39 21.94 23.29
C THR A 85 28.98 22.46 21.98
N THR A 86 30.26 22.17 21.74
CA THR A 86 30.93 22.60 20.52
C THR A 86 30.47 21.76 19.31
N PRO A 87 30.44 22.36 18.10
CA PRO A 87 30.14 21.63 16.86
C PRO A 87 31.01 20.36 16.66
N SER A 88 32.26 20.37 17.11
CA SER A 88 33.16 19.21 17.03
C SER A 88 32.72 18.02 17.88
N MET A 89 32.13 18.25 19.06
CA MET A 89 31.62 17.19 19.93
C MET A 89 30.34 16.55 19.36
N LEU A 90 29.46 17.35 18.76
CA LEU A 90 28.28 16.85 18.06
C LEU A 90 28.67 16.04 16.82
N MET A 91 29.63 16.52 16.04
CA MET A 91 30.17 15.79 14.90
C MET A 91 30.80 14.45 15.33
N SER A 92 31.55 14.41 16.43
CA SER A 92 32.14 13.15 16.95
C SER A 92 31.08 12.11 17.34
N ARG A 93 29.99 12.53 17.99
CA ARG A 93 28.89 11.64 18.39
C ARG A 93 28.12 11.12 17.18
N GLN A 94 27.84 12.00 16.24
CA GLN A 94 27.14 11.68 15.00
C GLN A 94 27.96 10.70 14.13
N VAL A 95 29.27 10.89 14.04
CA VAL A 95 30.18 9.96 13.35
C VAL A 95 30.18 8.57 13.99
N LYS A 96 30.21 8.51 15.33
CA LYS A 96 30.06 7.22 16.05
C LYS A 96 28.72 6.56 15.75
N TRP A 97 27.65 7.33 15.67
CA TRP A 97 26.30 6.82 15.41
C TRP A 97 26.16 6.28 13.98
N THR A 98 26.64 7.02 12.98
CA THR A 98 26.72 6.56 11.58
C THR A 98 27.55 5.27 11.49
N TYR A 99 28.66 5.15 12.22
CA TYR A 99 29.46 3.93 12.26
C TYR A 99 28.69 2.73 12.82
N VAL A 100 27.91 2.90 13.90
CA VAL A 100 27.07 1.84 14.48
C VAL A 100 26.03 1.35 13.46
N TYR A 101 25.35 2.26 12.77
CA TYR A 101 24.40 1.87 11.73
C TYR A 101 25.06 1.21 10.54
N LEU A 102 26.25 1.66 10.14
CA LEU A 102 27.01 1.00 9.08
C LEU A 102 27.43 -0.41 9.48
N LEU A 103 27.81 -0.67 10.74
CA LEU A 103 28.07 -2.02 11.23
C LEU A 103 26.82 -2.91 11.12
N ARG A 104 25.65 -2.38 11.50
CA ARG A 104 24.37 -3.10 11.41
C ARG A 104 23.99 -3.39 9.95
N ALA A 105 24.07 -2.38 9.08
CA ALA A 105 23.80 -2.55 7.65
C ALA A 105 24.80 -3.52 7.00
N ALA A 106 26.06 -3.48 7.44
CA ALA A 106 27.11 -4.34 6.91
C ALA A 106 26.96 -5.82 7.31
N GLU A 107 26.20 -6.14 8.36
CA GLU A 107 25.93 -7.54 8.73
C GLU A 107 25.28 -8.31 7.58
N HIS A 108 24.40 -7.65 6.81
CA HIS A 108 23.72 -8.22 5.65
C HIS A 108 24.64 -8.46 4.44
N ILE A 109 25.79 -7.78 4.39
CA ILE A 109 26.77 -7.86 3.29
C ILE A 109 28.13 -8.42 3.73
N ARG A 110 28.24 -8.96 4.95
CA ARG A 110 29.50 -9.43 5.55
C ARG A 110 30.23 -10.51 4.76
N SER A 111 29.51 -11.27 3.94
CA SER A 111 30.06 -12.34 3.10
C SER A 111 30.76 -11.82 1.83
N VAL A 112 30.46 -10.58 1.43
CA VAL A 112 30.92 -9.99 0.16
C VAL A 112 31.74 -8.71 0.36
N CYS A 113 31.54 -7.98 1.45
CA CYS A 113 32.27 -6.76 1.78
C CYS A 113 33.25 -7.00 2.96
N PRO A 114 34.47 -6.43 2.93
CA PRO A 114 35.34 -6.42 4.10
C PRO A 114 34.70 -5.73 5.31
N PRO A 115 35.17 -6.02 6.53
CA PRO A 115 34.66 -5.37 7.74
C PRO A 115 34.69 -3.84 7.61
N VAL A 116 33.65 -3.17 8.10
CA VAL A 116 33.61 -1.71 8.13
C VAL A 116 34.64 -1.22 9.14
N ALA A 117 35.55 -0.36 8.69
CA ALA A 117 36.49 0.31 9.59
C ALA A 117 35.92 1.67 9.98
N ILE A 118 36.18 2.10 11.22
CA ILE A 118 35.76 3.45 11.67
C ILE A 118 36.45 4.55 10.84
N SER A 119 37.64 4.28 10.30
CA SER A 119 38.33 5.18 9.36
C SER A 119 37.53 5.42 8.08
N SER A 120 36.69 4.46 7.65
CA SER A 120 35.79 4.65 6.51
C SER A 120 34.73 5.74 6.74
N VAL A 121 34.52 6.16 8.00
CA VAL A 121 33.60 7.24 8.40
C VAL A 121 34.35 8.51 8.81
N VAL A 122 35.49 8.38 9.51
CA VAL A 122 36.24 9.51 10.11
C VAL A 122 37.31 10.09 9.16
N SER A 123 37.97 9.25 8.36
CA SER A 123 39.06 9.63 7.46
C SER A 123 39.00 8.81 6.17
N PRO A 124 38.03 9.10 5.29
CA PRO A 124 37.81 8.29 4.10
C PRO A 124 38.90 8.44 3.03
N TYR A 125 39.74 9.47 3.13
CA TYR A 125 40.86 9.75 2.22
C TYR A 125 41.94 8.65 2.24
N GLU A 126 42.15 8.03 3.40
CA GLU A 126 43.16 6.97 3.55
C GLU A 126 42.70 5.63 2.95
N ASP A 127 41.41 5.47 2.66
CA ASP A 127 40.85 4.18 2.19
C ASP A 127 39.71 4.33 1.16
N THR A 128 39.89 5.23 0.17
CA THR A 128 38.90 5.51 -0.90
C THR A 128 38.44 4.26 -1.66
N LYS A 129 39.30 3.24 -1.76
CA LYS A 129 38.97 1.95 -2.40
C LYS A 129 38.00 1.14 -1.54
N ARG A 130 38.21 1.06 -0.22
CA ARG A 130 37.30 0.35 0.69
C ARG A 130 35.99 1.09 0.87
N THR A 131 36.03 2.42 0.95
CA THR A 131 34.82 3.25 1.04
C THR A 131 33.92 3.05 -0.18
N ARG A 132 34.47 3.12 -1.41
CA ARG A 132 33.68 2.85 -2.62
C ARG A 132 33.16 1.43 -2.71
N MET A 133 33.94 0.46 -2.22
CA MET A 133 33.51 -0.94 -2.16
C MET A 133 32.36 -1.15 -1.18
N LEU A 134 32.40 -0.52 0.00
CA LEU A 134 31.32 -0.53 0.99
C LEU A 134 30.06 0.13 0.41
N VAL A 135 30.19 1.32 -0.19
CA VAL A 135 29.08 2.03 -0.84
C VAL A 135 28.46 1.17 -1.94
N SER A 136 29.28 0.58 -2.81
CA SER A 136 28.79 -0.32 -3.87
C SER A 136 28.08 -1.54 -3.29
N ALA A 137 28.59 -2.14 -2.22
CA ALA A 137 27.96 -3.28 -1.58
C ALA A 137 26.59 -2.92 -1.00
N LEU A 138 26.50 -1.77 -0.31
CA LEU A 138 25.25 -1.26 0.25
C LEU A 138 24.23 -0.95 -0.85
N ILE A 139 24.63 -0.27 -1.93
CA ILE A 139 23.74 -0.01 -3.08
C ILE A 139 23.17 -1.31 -3.64
N ASN A 140 24.03 -2.31 -3.88
CA ASN A 140 23.58 -3.60 -4.42
C ASN A 140 22.64 -4.33 -3.46
N TYR A 141 22.92 -4.29 -2.15
CA TYR A 141 22.05 -4.85 -1.12
C TYR A 141 20.67 -4.17 -1.11
N ILE A 142 20.65 -2.85 -1.20
CA ILE A 142 19.43 -2.05 -1.17
C ILE A 142 18.61 -2.29 -2.43
N ARG A 143 19.25 -2.31 -3.60
CA ARG A 143 18.60 -2.71 -4.85
C ARG A 143 18.06 -4.13 -4.77
N TYR A 144 18.80 -5.09 -4.23
CA TYR A 144 18.29 -6.45 -4.00
C TYR A 144 17.08 -6.45 -3.06
N LYS A 145 17.16 -5.71 -1.95
CA LYS A 145 16.05 -5.56 -1.00
C LYS A 145 14.80 -5.01 -1.67
N TYR A 146 14.93 -3.95 -2.48
CA TYR A 146 13.75 -3.30 -3.07
C TYR A 146 13.26 -3.95 -4.39
N ILE A 147 14.15 -4.55 -5.17
CA ILE A 147 13.80 -5.21 -6.45
C ILE A 147 13.38 -6.66 -6.21
N VAL A 148 14.06 -7.39 -5.34
CA VAL A 148 13.84 -8.84 -5.16
C VAL A 148 12.94 -9.15 -3.97
N LEU A 149 13.09 -8.43 -2.84
CA LEU A 149 12.31 -8.72 -1.63
C LEU A 149 10.99 -7.95 -1.55
N THR A 150 10.92 -6.72 -2.09
CA THR A 150 9.69 -5.91 -2.10
C THR A 150 9.00 -5.83 -3.46
N GLN A 151 9.44 -6.58 -4.48
CA GLN A 151 8.53 -6.86 -5.58
C GLN A 151 7.30 -7.55 -4.98
N PRO A 152 6.10 -6.97 -5.03
CA PRO A 152 4.91 -7.78 -4.81
C PRO A 152 5.02 -8.85 -5.89
N LYS A 153 5.06 -10.12 -5.50
CA LYS A 153 5.07 -11.24 -6.45
C LYS A 153 4.03 -10.89 -7.50
N ILE A 154 4.45 -10.56 -8.72
CA ILE A 154 3.56 -10.04 -9.76
C ILE A 154 2.41 -11.03 -10.00
N SER A 155 2.68 -12.32 -9.74
CA SER A 155 1.70 -13.41 -9.71
C SER A 155 0.52 -13.18 -8.74
N SER A 156 0.72 -12.50 -7.61
CA SER A 156 -0.31 -12.31 -6.59
C SER A 156 -1.34 -11.25 -6.99
N ILE A 157 -0.92 -10.20 -7.69
CA ILE A 157 -1.84 -9.14 -8.13
C ILE A 157 -2.63 -9.62 -9.36
N GLU A 158 -1.97 -10.34 -10.27
CA GLU A 158 -2.64 -10.94 -11.43
C GLU A 158 -3.63 -12.05 -11.01
N GLN A 159 -3.29 -12.88 -10.02
CA GLN A 159 -4.24 -13.85 -9.46
C GLN A 159 -5.41 -13.18 -8.74
N MET A 160 -5.17 -12.15 -7.92
CA MET A 160 -6.29 -11.43 -7.29
C MET A 160 -7.22 -10.78 -8.32
N ARG A 161 -6.69 -10.26 -9.43
CA ARG A 161 -7.52 -9.73 -10.53
C ARG A 161 -8.32 -10.82 -11.24
N ALA A 162 -7.72 -11.99 -11.48
CA ALA A 162 -8.43 -13.13 -12.06
C ALA A 162 -9.56 -13.61 -11.13
N ASP A 163 -9.28 -13.71 -9.82
CA ASP A 163 -10.28 -14.10 -8.82
C ASP A 163 -11.43 -13.07 -8.72
N GLU A 164 -11.12 -11.78 -8.82
CA GLU A 164 -12.13 -10.70 -8.86
C GLU A 164 -12.96 -10.76 -10.16
N GLU A 165 -12.35 -11.03 -11.31
CA GLU A 165 -13.02 -11.15 -12.60
C GLU A 165 -13.98 -12.36 -12.62
N ASP A 166 -13.55 -13.50 -12.09
CA ASP A 166 -14.39 -14.70 -11.94
C ASP A 166 -15.61 -14.45 -11.04
N MET A 167 -15.43 -13.73 -9.91
CA MET A 167 -16.54 -13.36 -9.03
C MET A 167 -17.52 -12.40 -9.70
N LEU A 168 -17.04 -11.47 -10.53
CA LEU A 168 -17.89 -10.55 -11.28
C LEU A 168 -18.72 -11.29 -12.33
N ILE A 169 -18.14 -12.27 -13.03
CA ILE A 169 -18.86 -13.13 -13.98
C ILE A 169 -19.96 -13.91 -13.25
N GLU A 170 -19.66 -14.56 -12.13
CA GLU A 170 -20.67 -15.31 -11.36
C GLU A 170 -21.83 -14.42 -10.89
N THR A 171 -21.50 -13.19 -10.46
CA THR A 171 -22.49 -12.22 -10.02
C THR A 171 -23.36 -11.74 -11.18
N GLN A 172 -22.76 -11.48 -12.33
CA GLN A 172 -23.48 -11.06 -13.54
C GLN A 172 -24.44 -12.17 -14.02
N GLU A 173 -24.02 -13.43 -13.99
CA GLU A 173 -24.90 -14.54 -14.32
C GLU A 173 -26.09 -14.65 -13.35
N LYS A 174 -25.88 -14.48 -12.04
CA LYS A 174 -26.96 -14.47 -11.04
C LYS A 174 -27.95 -13.33 -11.28
N VAL A 175 -27.46 -12.14 -11.64
CA VAL A 175 -28.30 -10.98 -11.99
C VAL A 175 -29.11 -11.28 -13.25
N GLU A 176 -28.50 -11.84 -14.29
CA GLU A 176 -29.23 -12.19 -15.51
C GLU A 176 -30.32 -13.25 -15.29
N ARG A 177 -30.02 -14.30 -14.52
CA ARG A 177 -31.02 -15.32 -14.15
C ARG A 177 -32.18 -14.70 -13.37
N SER A 178 -31.87 -13.83 -12.40
CA SER A 178 -32.88 -13.13 -11.62
C SER A 178 -33.74 -12.21 -12.49
N ARG A 179 -33.13 -11.51 -13.47
CA ARG A 179 -33.84 -10.65 -14.42
C ARG A 179 -34.80 -11.45 -15.30
N ARG A 180 -34.39 -12.61 -15.80
CA ARG A 180 -35.26 -13.50 -16.59
C ARG A 180 -36.45 -13.98 -15.78
N ALA A 181 -36.22 -14.43 -14.54
CA ALA A 181 -37.30 -14.84 -13.63
C ALA A 181 -38.29 -13.69 -13.34
N LEU A 182 -37.80 -12.46 -13.20
CA LEU A 182 -38.64 -11.27 -13.03
C LEU A 182 -39.55 -11.02 -14.25
N LEU A 183 -39.01 -11.13 -15.46
CA LEU A 183 -39.78 -11.01 -16.70
C LEU A 183 -40.86 -12.09 -16.83
N ASP A 184 -40.57 -13.32 -16.42
CA ASP A 184 -41.56 -14.41 -16.41
C ASP A 184 -42.70 -14.16 -15.42
N VAL A 185 -42.36 -13.63 -14.23
CA VAL A 185 -43.36 -13.23 -13.21
C VAL A 185 -44.21 -12.07 -13.73
N GLU A 186 -43.62 -11.06 -14.35
CA GLU A 186 -44.35 -9.96 -14.96
C GLU A 186 -45.29 -10.43 -16.08
N ALA A 187 -44.80 -11.30 -16.97
CA ALA A 187 -45.61 -11.89 -18.04
C ALA A 187 -46.79 -12.70 -17.47
N THR A 188 -46.55 -13.48 -16.41
CA THR A 188 -47.60 -14.25 -15.72
C THR A 188 -48.62 -13.32 -15.07
N ARG A 189 -48.16 -12.24 -14.43
CA ARG A 189 -49.04 -11.21 -13.85
C ARG A 189 -49.94 -10.58 -14.91
N GLU A 190 -49.39 -10.18 -16.06
CA GLU A 190 -50.18 -9.61 -17.16
C GLU A 190 -51.20 -10.62 -17.71
N ARG A 191 -50.86 -11.90 -17.82
CA ARG A 191 -51.80 -12.96 -18.24
C ARG A 191 -52.94 -13.19 -17.24
N LEU A 192 -52.67 -13.04 -15.94
CA LEU A 192 -53.67 -13.26 -14.88
C LEU A 192 -54.59 -12.05 -14.65
N LYS A 193 -54.18 -10.83 -15.03
CA LYS A 193 -54.99 -9.62 -14.87
C LYS A 193 -56.41 -9.74 -15.43
N PRO A 194 -56.64 -10.20 -16.69
CA PRO A 194 -57.97 -10.33 -17.26
C PRO A 194 -58.86 -11.31 -16.48
N ALA A 195 -58.30 -12.44 -16.06
CA ALA A 195 -59.02 -13.43 -15.26
C ALA A 195 -59.43 -12.85 -13.90
N LEU A 196 -58.54 -12.11 -13.23
CA LEU A 196 -58.85 -11.44 -11.97
C LEU A 196 -59.92 -10.35 -12.14
N THR A 197 -59.86 -9.57 -13.23
CA THR A 197 -60.90 -8.57 -13.51
C THR A 197 -62.26 -9.21 -13.78
N LYS A 198 -62.29 -10.35 -14.47
CA LYS A 198 -63.51 -11.11 -14.71
C LYS A 198 -64.10 -11.64 -13.40
N VAL A 199 -63.29 -12.29 -12.56
CA VAL A 199 -63.74 -12.78 -11.24
C VAL A 199 -64.29 -11.64 -10.35
N LYS A 200 -63.66 -10.46 -10.38
CA LYS A 200 -64.18 -9.28 -9.67
C LYS A 200 -65.51 -8.80 -10.21
N HIS A 201 -65.72 -8.86 -11.53
CA HIS A 201 -66.98 -8.51 -12.16
C HIS A 201 -68.07 -9.53 -11.80
N ASP A 202 -67.79 -10.83 -11.99
CA ASP A 202 -68.73 -11.91 -11.70
C ASP A 202 -69.18 -11.88 -10.23
N ARG A 203 -68.25 -11.58 -9.30
CA ARG A 203 -68.60 -11.38 -7.88
C ARG A 203 -69.57 -10.22 -7.66
N LYS A 204 -69.36 -9.08 -8.33
CA LYS A 204 -70.27 -7.93 -8.22
C LYS A 204 -71.67 -8.26 -8.75
N VAL A 205 -71.76 -9.04 -9.82
CA VAL A 205 -73.04 -9.50 -10.37
C VAL A 205 -73.76 -10.40 -9.38
N LEU A 206 -73.06 -11.38 -8.78
CA LEU A 206 -73.61 -12.25 -7.75
C LEU A 206 -74.08 -11.48 -6.50
N ASP A 207 -73.29 -10.51 -6.04
CA ASP A 207 -73.65 -9.66 -4.89
C ASP A 207 -74.95 -8.87 -5.17
N GLU A 208 -75.13 -8.41 -6.42
CA GLU A 208 -76.33 -7.71 -6.86
C GLU A 208 -77.56 -8.63 -7.00
N GLU A 209 -77.39 -9.85 -7.53
CA GLU A 209 -78.44 -10.87 -7.58
C GLU A 209 -78.88 -11.32 -6.18
N LEU A 210 -77.94 -11.48 -5.24
CA LEU A 210 -78.25 -11.77 -3.84
C LEU A 210 -79.07 -10.65 -3.19
N ARG A 211 -78.75 -9.38 -3.52
CA ARG A 211 -79.50 -8.22 -3.03
C ARG A 211 -80.94 -8.20 -3.53
N THR A 212 -81.16 -8.48 -4.82
CA THR A 212 -82.52 -8.53 -5.40
C THR A 212 -83.32 -9.73 -4.88
N LEU A 213 -82.67 -10.87 -4.68
CA LEU A 213 -83.29 -12.03 -4.02
C LEU A 213 -83.65 -11.74 -2.56
N GLY A 214 -82.82 -11.01 -1.83
CA GLY A 214 -83.13 -10.54 -0.47
C GLY A 214 -84.38 -9.66 -0.44
N GLN A 215 -84.46 -8.67 -1.33
CA GLN A 215 -85.62 -7.77 -1.45
C GLN A 215 -86.90 -8.50 -1.84
N THR A 216 -86.83 -9.44 -2.79
CA THR A 216 -87.99 -10.23 -3.21
C THR A 216 -88.44 -11.20 -2.11
N LYS A 217 -87.52 -11.78 -1.36
CA LYS A 217 -87.83 -12.57 -0.16
C LYS A 217 -88.56 -11.72 0.88
N GLU A 218 -88.06 -10.53 1.20
CA GLU A 218 -88.69 -9.60 2.15
C GLU A 218 -90.12 -9.20 1.72
N ALA A 219 -90.31 -8.91 0.43
CA ALA A 219 -91.61 -8.58 -0.15
C ALA A 219 -92.59 -9.77 -0.10
N LEU A 220 -92.12 -10.99 -0.36
CA LEU A 220 -92.94 -12.20 -0.24
C LEU A 220 -93.32 -12.47 1.22
N THR A 221 -92.39 -12.33 2.17
CA THR A 221 -92.69 -12.51 3.60
C THR A 221 -93.73 -11.51 4.09
N THR A 222 -93.62 -10.24 3.69
CA THR A 222 -94.62 -9.22 4.04
C THR A 222 -95.98 -9.52 3.41
N SER A 223 -96.02 -9.92 2.13
CA SER A 223 -97.27 -10.30 1.47
C SER A 223 -97.96 -11.52 2.10
N ILE A 224 -97.19 -12.51 2.57
CA ILE A 224 -97.74 -13.67 3.28
C ILE A 224 -98.29 -13.26 4.65
N GLU A 225 -97.53 -12.47 5.42
CA GLU A 225 -97.97 -11.94 6.72
C GLU A 225 -99.23 -11.07 6.62
N GLU A 226 -99.40 -10.33 5.52
CA GLU A 226 -100.62 -9.56 5.23
C GLU A 226 -101.82 -10.43 4.85
N HIS A 227 -101.59 -11.60 4.22
CA HIS A 227 -102.65 -12.52 3.81
C HIS A 227 -103.15 -13.43 4.94
N GLU A 228 -102.32 -13.65 5.97
CA GLU A 228 -102.68 -14.41 7.17
C GLU A 228 -103.40 -13.57 8.26
N ARG A 229 -103.60 -12.27 8.03
CA ARG A 229 -104.37 -11.35 8.88
C ARG A 229 -105.79 -11.14 8.34
#